data_AF-A0A094QEW6-F1
#
_entry.id   AF-A0A094QEW6-F1
#
_cell.length_a   1.000
_cell.length_b   1.000
_cell.length_c   1.000
_cell.angle_alpha   90.00
_cell.angle_beta   90.00
_cell.angle_gamma   90.00
#
_symmetry.space_group_name_H-M   'P 1'
#
loop_
_entity.id
_entity.type
_entity.pdbx_description
1 polymer ?
#
loop_
_entity_poly.entity_id
_entity_poly.type
_entity_poly.pdbx_seq_one_letter_code
_entity_poly.pdbx_strand_id
1 'polypeptide(L)'
;MSVPEIAPPHDVLADGMDAMATPIEFTFKGKRFRIHAVLSRWCEAGGWWNRVSDGRYRPDDGARALWTVEAAPIGALTTFEIERDEATGQWLIRSI
;
A
#
# COMPACT_ATOMS: atom_id res chain seq x y z
N MET A 1 8.30 -15.06 11.59
CA MET A 1 7.48 -13.87 11.33
C MET A 1 8.42 -12.70 11.05
N SER A 2 8.46 -12.19 9.82
CA SER A 2 9.31 -11.06 9.43
C SER A 2 8.71 -9.75 9.94
N VAL A 3 9.56 -8.88 10.49
CA VAL A 3 9.16 -7.53 10.94
C VAL A 3 8.76 -6.70 9.70
N PRO A 4 7.60 -6.02 9.70
CA PRO A 4 7.20 -5.11 8.63
C PRO A 4 8.19 -3.95 8.49
N GLU A 5 8.54 -3.60 7.26
CA GLU A 5 9.34 -2.41 6.96
C GLU A 5 8.39 -1.27 6.58
N ILE A 6 8.59 -0.10 7.19
CA ILE A 6 7.85 1.12 6.84
C ILE A 6 8.65 1.80 5.73
N ALA A 7 8.10 1.79 4.51
CA ALA A 7 8.74 2.42 3.36
C ALA A 7 8.21 3.87 3.22
N PRO A 8 9.09 4.88 3.14
CA PRO A 8 8.66 6.25 2.88
C PRO A 8 8.02 6.36 1.47
N PRO A 9 7.17 7.37 1.23
CA PRO A 9 6.34 7.45 0.01
C PRO A 9 7.11 7.45 -1.31
N HIS A 10 8.37 7.86 -1.31
CA HIS A 10 9.23 7.88 -2.51
C HIS A 10 9.87 6.52 -2.83
N ASP A 11 9.83 5.56 -1.90
CA ASP A 11 10.37 4.22 -2.10
C ASP A 11 9.39 3.28 -2.80
N VAL A 12 8.14 3.71 -3.01
CA VAL A 12 7.13 3.01 -3.82
C VAL A 12 6.78 3.87 -5.03
N LEU A 13 7.07 3.37 -6.23
CA LEU A 13 6.59 3.95 -7.49
C LEU A 13 5.22 3.36 -7.79
N ALA A 14 4.21 4.21 -7.99
CA ALA A 14 2.86 3.80 -8.35
C ALA A 14 2.40 4.46 -9.65
N ASP A 15 1.56 3.76 -10.43
CA ASP A 15 0.87 4.29 -11.60
C ASP A 15 -0.50 4.83 -11.19
N GLY A 16 -0.91 5.98 -11.73
CA GLY A 16 -2.17 6.64 -11.38
C GLY A 16 -2.07 7.63 -10.22
N MET A 17 -3.22 8.16 -9.77
CA MET A 17 -3.29 9.18 -8.72
C MET A 17 -4.10 8.74 -7.52
N ASP A 18 -3.65 9.16 -6.34
CA ASP A 18 -4.36 9.07 -5.06
C ASP A 18 -4.84 7.64 -4.74
N ALA A 19 -6.06 7.45 -4.24
CA ALA A 19 -6.65 6.15 -3.89
C ALA A 19 -6.74 5.13 -5.06
N MET A 20 -6.48 5.57 -6.30
CA MET A 20 -6.43 4.70 -7.49
C MET A 20 -5.02 4.32 -7.92
N ALA A 21 -3.99 4.82 -7.21
CA ALA A 21 -2.61 4.51 -7.56
C ALA A 21 -2.30 3.01 -7.37
N THR A 22 -1.72 2.37 -8.37
CA THR A 22 -1.34 0.95 -8.34
C THR A 22 0.17 0.83 -8.23
N PRO A 23 0.72 0.13 -7.23
CA PRO A 23 2.16 0.03 -7.05
C PRO A 23 2.80 -0.74 -8.21
N ILE A 24 3.92 -0.22 -8.72
CA ILE A 24 4.71 -0.79 -9.84
C ILE A 24 6.07 -1.28 -9.34
N GLU A 25 6.76 -0.49 -8.52
CA GLU A 25 8.08 -0.81 -8.00
C GLU A 25 8.18 -0.38 -6.54
N PHE A 26 8.94 -1.12 -5.74
CA PHE A 26 9.19 -0.75 -4.35
C PHE A 26 10.58 -1.15 -3.89
N THR A 27 11.10 -0.47 -2.86
CA THR A 27 12.32 -0.88 -2.17
C THR A 27 11.97 -1.63 -0.88
N PHE A 28 12.61 -2.77 -0.66
CA PHE A 28 12.50 -3.55 0.57
C PHE A 28 13.88 -4.06 0.98
N LYS A 29 14.30 -3.82 2.23
CA LYS A 29 15.63 -4.15 2.76
C LYS A 29 16.78 -3.68 1.85
N GLY A 30 16.66 -2.47 1.30
CA GLY A 30 17.66 -1.86 0.42
C GLY A 30 17.76 -2.49 -0.98
N LYS A 31 16.82 -3.35 -1.40
CA LYS A 31 16.74 -3.90 -2.75
C LYS A 31 15.46 -3.43 -3.45
N ARG A 32 15.58 -3.10 -4.74
CA ARG A 32 14.44 -2.69 -5.58
C ARG A 32 13.77 -3.92 -6.19
N PHE A 33 12.45 -3.98 -6.06
CA PHE A 33 11.58 -5.01 -6.60
C PHE A 33 10.64 -4.39 -7.62
N ARG A 34 10.41 -5.09 -8.73
CA ARG A 34 9.38 -4.74 -9.71
C ARG A 34 8.21 -5.70 -9.55
N ILE A 35 7.01 -5.13 -9.49
CA ILE A 35 5.76 -5.89 -9.44
C ILE A 35 5.47 -6.40 -10.85
N HIS A 36 5.27 -7.71 -10.96
CA HIS A 36 4.94 -8.38 -12.21
C HIS A 36 3.45 -8.63 -12.34
N ALA A 37 2.79 -8.93 -11.21
CA ALA A 37 1.36 -9.16 -11.15
C ALA A 37 0.78 -8.66 -9.83
N VAL A 38 -0.40 -8.05 -9.92
CA VAL A 38 -1.26 -7.77 -8.76
C VAL A 38 -2.24 -8.93 -8.65
N LEU A 39 -2.13 -9.72 -7.59
CA LEU A 39 -2.96 -10.89 -7.35
C LEU A 39 -4.33 -10.49 -6.79
N SER A 40 -4.34 -9.50 -5.89
CA SER A 40 -5.56 -8.95 -5.32
C SER A 40 -5.38 -7.50 -4.90
N ARG A 41 -6.49 -6.77 -4.93
CA ARG A 41 -6.63 -5.42 -4.38
C ARG A 41 -7.93 -5.35 -3.60
N TRP A 42 -7.87 -4.80 -2.41
CA TRP A 42 -9.06 -4.42 -1.65
C TRP A 42 -8.86 -3.06 -0.99
N CYS A 43 -9.97 -2.39 -0.72
CA CYS A 43 -10.05 -1.11 -0.05
C CYS A 43 -10.90 -1.29 1.20
N GLU A 44 -10.35 -0.90 2.34
CA GLU A 44 -11.08 -0.79 3.59
C GLU A 44 -11.62 0.64 3.69
N ALA A 45 -12.95 0.75 3.71
CA ALA A 45 -13.60 2.04 3.92
C ALA A 45 -13.35 2.52 5.36
N GLY A 46 -12.96 3.79 5.49
CA GLY A 46 -12.76 4.41 6.80
C GLY A 46 -14.06 4.56 7.61
N GLY A 47 -13.91 5.06 8.83
CA GLY A 47 -14.99 5.24 9.80
C GLY A 47 -15.91 6.44 9.53
N TRP A 48 -15.91 7.04 8.34
CA TRP A 48 -16.66 8.26 8.03
C TRP A 48 -18.17 8.10 8.25
N TRP A 49 -18.72 6.93 7.94
CA TRP A 49 -20.15 6.60 8.11
C TRP A 49 -20.60 6.61 9.57
N ASN A 50 -19.70 6.30 10.52
CA ASN A 50 -19.99 6.40 11.97
C ASN A 50 -20.12 7.84 12.46
N ARG A 51 -19.66 8.81 11.67
CA ARG A 51 -19.53 10.21 12.06
C ARG A 51 -20.36 11.15 11.19
N VAL A 52 -21.06 10.61 10.19
CA VAL A 52 -21.85 11.40 9.23
C VAL A 52 -22.87 12.32 9.91
N SER A 53 -23.41 11.90 11.06
CA SER A 53 -24.43 12.63 11.81
C SER A 53 -23.96 13.94 12.46
N ASP A 54 -22.65 14.13 12.68
CA ASP A 54 -22.13 15.33 13.34
C ASP A 54 -21.76 16.47 12.36
N GLY A 55 -21.87 16.21 11.06
CA GLY A 55 -21.64 17.19 9.99
C GLY A 55 -20.18 17.67 9.89
N ARG A 56 -19.23 17.07 10.62
CA ARG A 56 -17.82 17.48 10.59
C ARG A 56 -17.04 16.63 9.61
N TYR A 57 -16.56 17.27 8.56
CA TYR A 57 -15.60 16.65 7.64
C TYR A 57 -14.30 16.33 8.38
N ARG A 58 -13.90 15.06 8.33
CA ARG A 58 -12.62 14.58 8.85
C ARG A 58 -11.95 13.82 7.71
N PRO A 59 -10.87 14.37 7.13
CA PRO A 59 -10.18 13.71 6.01
C PRO A 59 -9.39 12.48 6.44
N ASP A 60 -9.05 12.37 7.73
CA ASP A 60 -8.47 11.16 8.31
C ASP A 60 -9.59 10.29 8.90
N ASP A 61 -10.14 9.43 8.05
CA ASP A 61 -11.18 8.47 8.42
C ASP A 61 -10.62 7.04 8.58
N GLY A 62 -9.31 6.85 8.36
CA GLY A 62 -8.63 5.55 8.42
C GLY A 62 -8.87 4.65 7.21
N ALA A 63 -9.34 5.19 6.08
CA ALA A 63 -9.42 4.43 4.84
C ALA A 63 -8.04 3.95 4.36
N ARG A 64 -8.00 2.72 3.83
CA ARG A 64 -6.76 2.03 3.48
C ARG A 64 -6.94 1.20 2.22
N ALA A 65 -5.90 1.17 1.40
CA ALA A 65 -5.80 0.29 0.26
C ALA A 65 -4.67 -0.72 0.47
N LEU A 66 -4.94 -1.99 0.13
CA LEU A 66 -3.95 -3.04 0.23
C LEU A 66 -3.87 -3.83 -1.07
N TRP A 67 -2.65 -4.24 -1.39
CA TRP A 67 -2.31 -5.02 -2.57
C TRP A 67 -1.53 -6.26 -2.15
N THR A 68 -1.90 -7.40 -2.74
CA THR A 68 -1.08 -8.61 -2.73
C THR A 68 -0.44 -8.73 -4.10
N VAL A 69 0.89 -8.81 -4.13
CA VAL A 69 1.65 -8.72 -5.38
C VAL A 69 2.71 -9.80 -5.49
N GLU A 70 2.95 -10.23 -6.73
CA GLU A 70 4.15 -10.98 -7.08
C GLU A 70 5.21 -10.00 -7.58
N ALA A 71 6.36 -10.00 -6.91
CA ALA A 71 7.46 -9.10 -7.25
C ALA A 71 8.79 -9.86 -7.24
N ALA A 72 9.69 -9.50 -8.15
CA ALA A 72 11.03 -10.05 -8.17
C ALA A 72 12.05 -8.92 -7.97
N PRO A 73 13.11 -9.11 -7.16
CA PRO A 73 14.35 -8.45 -7.49
C PRO A 73 14.78 -9.04 -8.83
N ILE A 74 15.41 -8.25 -9.70
CA ILE A 74 15.89 -8.72 -11.01
C ILE A 74 16.57 -10.10 -10.83
N GLY A 75 15.87 -11.20 -11.19
CA GLY A 75 16.33 -12.59 -11.03
C GLY A 75 15.58 -13.58 -10.09
N ALA A 76 14.61 -13.22 -9.24
CA ALA A 76 13.88 -14.23 -8.40
C ALA A 76 12.46 -13.82 -7.94
N LEU A 77 11.40 -14.57 -8.27
CA LEU A 77 10.03 -14.25 -7.86
C LEU A 77 9.82 -14.46 -6.34
N THR A 78 9.26 -13.48 -5.61
CA THR A 78 8.90 -13.56 -4.18
C THR A 78 7.58 -12.84 -3.92
N THR A 79 6.78 -13.31 -2.97
CA THR A 79 5.44 -12.75 -2.67
C THR A 79 5.51 -11.78 -1.50
N PHE A 80 4.81 -10.64 -1.62
CA PHE A 80 4.76 -9.59 -0.60
C PHE A 80 3.33 -9.08 -0.40
N GLU A 81 3.04 -8.58 0.81
CA GLU A 81 1.89 -7.74 1.12
C GLU A 81 2.32 -6.28 1.21
N ILE A 82 1.57 -5.39 0.57
CA ILE A 82 1.81 -3.94 0.57
C ILE A 82 0.53 -3.23 1.00
N GLU A 83 0.63 -2.36 1.99
CA GLU A 83 -0.46 -1.57 2.55
C GLU A 83 -0.14 -0.07 2.39
N ARG A 84 -1.13 0.73 2.00
CA ARG A 84 -1.02 2.19 1.96
C ARG A 84 -2.02 2.84 2.90
N ASP A 85 -1.54 3.79 3.67
CA ASP A 85 -2.36 4.69 4.46
C ASP A 85 -2.85 5.87 3.60
N GLU A 86 -4.16 6.03 3.42
CA GLU A 86 -4.70 7.07 2.52
C GLU A 86 -4.67 8.48 3.15
N ALA A 87 -4.69 8.59 4.48
CA ALA A 87 -4.65 9.88 5.17
C ALA A 87 -3.26 10.52 5.12
N THR A 88 -2.21 9.70 5.24
CA THR A 88 -0.81 10.16 5.33
C THR A 88 0.00 9.87 4.07
N GLY A 89 -0.46 8.98 3.20
CA GLY A 89 0.25 8.52 2.01
C GLY A 89 1.43 7.58 2.29
N GLN A 90 1.57 7.10 3.53
CA GLN A 90 2.65 6.19 3.92
C GLN A 90 2.39 4.75 3.46
N TRP A 91 3.47 3.99 3.26
CA TRP A 91 3.41 2.60 2.80
C TRP A 91 4.05 1.64 3.80
N LEU A 92 3.47 0.46 3.97
CA LEU A 92 3.95 -0.62 4.81
C LEU A 92 4.12 -1.89 3.96
N ILE A 93 5.27 -2.56 4.08
CA ILE A 93 5.61 -3.72 3.23
C ILE A 93 5.96 -4.93 4.11
N ARG A 94 5.42 -6.11 3.78
CA ARG A 94 5.63 -7.39 4.48
C ARG A 94 5.95 -8.51 3.50
N SER A 95 6.93 -9.35 3.84
CA SER A 95 7.22 -10.59 3.10
C SER A 95 6.41 -11.76 3.68
N ILE A 96 5.82 -12.59 2.83
CA ILE A 96 5.11 -13.84 3.23
C ILE A 96 6.11 -15.00 3.34
#